data_AF-A0A4U3FBP5-F1
#
_entry.id   AF-A0A4U3FBP5-F1
#
_cell.length_a   1.000
_cell.length_b   1.000
_cell.length_c   1.000
_cell.angle_alpha   90.00
_cell.angle_beta   90.00
_cell.angle_gamma   90.00
#
_symmetry.space_group_name_H-M   'P 1'
#
loop_
_entity.id
_entity.type
_entity.pdbx_description
1 polymer ?
#
loop_
_entity_poly.entity_id
_entity_poly.type
_entity_poly.pdbx_seq_one_letter_code
_entity_poly.pdbx_strand_id
1 'polypeptide(L)'
;MNNTYEQPCYDYAYDLLEIDKKAVDLRRAIELTINNNDELNTLLLKCMSSMYTNSMFILNYLTELRSQKLYGSKLSLDEFLSLYEEDKNNALTRLFRCIVFNKDISLLEIDNPFLIYELYCNEKPDIYFYDFVRLYRK
;
A
#
# COMPACT_ATOMS: atom_id res chain seq x y z
N MET A 1 -1.25 4.54 29.87
CA MET A 1 -2.13 5.42 29.08
C MET A 1 -2.48 4.65 27.82
N ASN A 2 -3.72 4.18 27.69
CA ASN A 2 -4.18 3.48 26.49
C ASN A 2 -4.43 4.54 25.41
N ASN A 3 -3.51 4.68 24.46
CA ASN A 3 -3.80 5.36 23.19
C ASN A 3 -4.65 4.40 22.35
N THR A 4 -5.96 4.42 22.58
CA THR A 4 -6.91 3.79 21.67
C THR A 4 -6.95 4.68 20.42
N TYR A 5 -6.09 4.37 19.43
CA TYR A 5 -6.24 4.95 18.11
C TYR A 5 -7.62 4.56 17.59
N GLU A 6 -8.54 5.52 17.49
CA GLU A 6 -9.82 5.28 16.83
C GLU A 6 -9.54 4.84 15.39
N GLN A 7 -10.05 3.67 15.02
CA GLN A 7 -9.94 3.20 13.65
C GLN A 7 -10.65 4.18 12.71
N PRO A 8 -10.08 4.48 11.53
CA PRO A 8 -10.72 5.41 10.60
C PRO A 8 -12.06 4.88 10.08
N CYS A 9 -13.05 5.76 9.97
CA CYS A 9 -14.37 5.40 9.40
C CYS A 9 -14.32 5.43 7.86
N TYR A 10 -13.76 4.39 7.25
CA TYR A 10 -13.55 4.35 5.80
C TYR A 10 -14.85 4.30 4.98
N ASP A 11 -15.90 3.65 5.48
CA ASP A 11 -17.18 3.56 4.76
C ASP A 11 -17.78 4.95 4.51
N TYR A 12 -17.71 5.83 5.50
CA TYR A 12 -18.13 7.23 5.35
C TYR A 12 -17.31 7.97 4.28
N ALA A 13 -15.99 7.72 4.23
CA ALA A 13 -15.12 8.35 3.24
C ALA A 13 -15.38 7.83 1.82
N TYR A 14 -15.70 6.54 1.66
CA TYR A 14 -16.03 5.98 0.35
C TYR A 14 -17.32 6.55 -0.22
N ASP A 15 -18.34 6.70 0.62
CA ASP A 15 -19.61 7.29 0.21
C ASP A 15 -19.43 8.76 -0.19
N LEU A 16 -18.66 9.54 0.59
CA LEU A 16 -18.37 10.96 0.31
C LEU A 16 -17.55 11.20 -0.96
N LEU A 17 -16.59 10.31 -1.23
CA LEU A 17 -15.73 10.39 -2.41
C LEU A 17 -16.31 9.66 -3.62
N GLU A 18 -17.54 9.14 -3.51
CA GLU A 18 -18.23 8.36 -4.54
C GLU A 18 -17.36 7.19 -5.08
N ILE A 19 -16.59 6.55 -4.19
CA ILE A 19 -15.71 5.44 -4.57
C ILE A 19 -16.56 4.18 -4.72
N ASP A 20 -16.67 3.69 -5.96
CA ASP A 20 -17.38 2.45 -6.26
C ASP A 20 -16.85 1.30 -5.38
N LYS A 21 -17.77 0.49 -4.83
CA LYS A 21 -17.41 -0.71 -4.06
C LYS A 21 -16.54 -1.69 -4.84
N LYS A 22 -16.59 -1.66 -6.17
CA LYS A 22 -15.77 -2.44 -7.10
C LYS A 22 -14.39 -1.84 -7.34
N ALA A 23 -14.12 -0.60 -6.94
CA ALA A 23 -12.79 0.02 -6.99
C ALA A 23 -11.90 -0.49 -5.84
N VAL A 24 -11.74 -1.82 -5.77
CA VAL A 24 -11.06 -2.53 -4.67
C VAL A 24 -9.65 -2.00 -4.43
N ASP A 25 -8.93 -1.66 -5.48
CA ASP A 25 -7.54 -1.18 -5.39
C ASP A 25 -7.45 0.23 -4.80
N LEU A 26 -8.40 1.11 -5.15
CA LEU A 26 -8.47 2.47 -4.58
C LEU A 26 -8.86 2.43 -3.10
N ARG A 27 -9.89 1.62 -2.77
CA ARG A 27 -10.31 1.45 -1.37
C ARG A 27 -9.17 0.91 -0.51
N ARG A 28 -8.43 -0.08 -1.03
CA ARG A 28 -7.19 -0.55 -0.43
C ARG A 28 -6.19 0.59 -0.27
N ALA A 29 -5.82 1.29 -1.33
CA ALA A 29 -4.81 2.35 -1.26
C ALA A 29 -5.10 3.38 -0.14
N ILE A 30 -6.38 3.70 0.10
CA ILE A 30 -6.82 4.55 1.22
C ILE A 30 -6.53 3.87 2.56
N GLU A 31 -7.05 2.66 2.79
CA GLU A 31 -6.82 1.88 4.03
C GLU A 31 -5.33 1.65 4.32
N LEU A 32 -4.51 1.53 3.27
CA LEU A 32 -3.07 1.29 3.38
C LEU A 32 -2.26 2.53 3.75
N THR A 33 -2.76 3.70 3.38
CA THR A 33 -2.02 4.96 3.49
C THR A 33 -2.50 5.79 4.67
N ILE A 34 -3.76 5.63 5.08
CA ILE A 34 -4.42 6.45 6.10
C ILE A 34 -4.55 5.62 7.38
N ASN A 35 -3.89 6.04 8.46
CA ASN A 35 -3.80 5.25 9.70
C ASN A 35 -4.67 5.81 10.83
N ASN A 36 -5.25 7.00 10.66
CA ASN A 36 -6.06 7.67 11.67
C ASN A 36 -7.10 8.61 11.02
N ASN A 37 -8.08 9.06 11.82
CA ASN A 37 -9.15 9.95 11.36
C ASN A 37 -8.64 11.33 10.89
N ASP A 38 -7.53 11.85 11.41
CA ASP A 38 -6.98 13.15 11.00
C ASP A 38 -6.45 13.10 9.57
N GLU A 39 -5.73 12.02 9.22
CA GLU A 39 -5.27 11.76 7.87
C GLU A 39 -6.45 11.52 6.91
N LEU A 40 -7.50 10.82 7.37
CA LEU A 40 -8.71 10.59 6.58
C LEU A 40 -9.45 11.90 6.30
N ASN A 41 -9.60 12.75 7.31
CA ASN A 41 -10.19 14.09 7.16
C ASN A 41 -9.35 14.97 6.24
N THR A 42 -8.02 14.86 6.29
CA THR A 42 -7.12 15.59 5.39
C THR A 42 -7.30 15.15 3.94
N LEU A 43 -7.39 13.83 3.69
CA LEU A 43 -7.72 13.27 2.38
C LEU A 43 -9.07 13.82 1.88
N LEU A 44 -10.12 13.76 2.71
CA LEU A 44 -11.45 14.24 2.37
C LEU A 44 -11.44 15.74 2.04
N LEU A 45 -10.80 16.58 2.85
CA LEU A 45 -10.69 18.01 2.59
C LEU A 45 -9.99 18.30 1.26
N LYS A 46 -8.88 17.62 0.96
CA LYS A 46 -8.15 17.77 -0.32
C LYS A 46 -8.97 17.33 -1.53
N CYS A 47 -9.70 16.23 -1.40
CA CYS A 47 -10.50 15.69 -2.49
C CYS A 47 -11.79 16.50 -2.69
N MET A 48 -12.50 16.88 -1.64
CA MET A 48 -13.74 17.66 -1.77
C MET A 48 -13.49 19.11 -2.20
N SER A 49 -12.32 19.67 -1.92
CA SER A 49 -11.94 21.02 -2.38
C SER A 49 -11.41 21.07 -3.82
N SER A 50 -11.14 19.91 -4.42
CA SER A 50 -10.65 19.82 -5.80
C SER A 50 -11.82 19.76 -6.78
N MET A 51 -11.77 20.62 -7.80
CA MET A 51 -12.77 20.70 -8.86
C MET A 51 -12.78 19.46 -9.79
N TYR A 52 -11.78 18.57 -9.69
CA TYR A 52 -11.55 17.44 -10.58
C TYR A 52 -11.26 16.13 -9.84
N THR A 53 -11.85 15.92 -8.67
CA THR A 53 -11.65 14.68 -7.92
C THR A 53 -12.19 13.49 -8.69
N ASN A 54 -11.26 12.60 -9.05
CA ASN A 54 -11.52 11.31 -9.65
C ASN A 54 -10.56 10.28 -9.04
N SER A 55 -10.77 9.00 -9.32
CA SER A 55 -9.95 7.91 -8.78
C SER A 55 -8.45 8.10 -9.03
N MET A 56 -8.05 8.68 -10.16
CA MET A 56 -6.65 8.92 -10.49
C MET A 56 -6.03 10.00 -9.59
N PHE A 57 -6.75 11.08 -9.32
CA PHE A 57 -6.30 12.12 -8.40
C PHE A 57 -6.09 11.58 -6.98
N ILE A 58 -7.07 10.80 -6.49
CA ILE A 58 -7.01 10.19 -5.16
C ILE A 58 -5.82 9.24 -5.07
N LEU A 59 -5.62 8.38 -6.07
CA LEU A 59 -4.46 7.49 -6.15
C LEU A 59 -3.14 8.25 -6.10
N ASN A 60 -2.97 9.29 -6.93
CA ASN A 60 -1.75 10.08 -6.96
C ASN A 60 -1.44 10.72 -5.60
N TYR A 61 -2.45 11.27 -4.93
CA TYR A 61 -2.27 11.86 -3.60
C TYR A 61 -1.88 10.80 -2.56
N LEU A 62 -2.52 9.63 -2.59
CA LEU A 62 -2.17 8.52 -1.69
C LEU A 62 -0.76 8.01 -1.96
N THR A 63 -0.35 7.90 -3.22
CA THR A 63 1.03 7.55 -3.60
C THR A 63 2.03 8.58 -3.07
N GLU A 64 1.76 9.87 -3.20
CA GLU A 64 2.64 10.92 -2.68
C GLU A 64 2.74 10.86 -1.15
N LEU A 65 1.60 10.79 -0.45
CA LEU A 65 1.54 10.71 1.01
C LEU A 65 2.26 9.46 1.54
N ARG A 66 2.06 8.33 0.86
CA ARG A 66 2.76 7.08 1.12
C ARG A 66 4.26 7.26 0.91
N SER A 67 4.72 7.84 -0.20
CA SER A 67 6.15 8.07 -0.44
C SER A 67 6.81 8.88 0.69
N GLN A 68 6.12 9.88 1.23
CA GLN A 68 6.56 10.69 2.37
C GLN A 68 6.67 9.87 3.67
N LYS A 69 5.69 9.00 3.94
CA LYS A 69 5.71 8.07 5.09
C LYS A 69 6.81 7.00 4.96
N LEU A 70 7.18 6.68 3.73
CA LEU A 70 8.18 5.66 3.42
C LEU A 70 9.62 6.19 3.37
N TYR A 71 9.88 7.44 3.75
CA TYR A 71 11.25 7.97 3.98
C TYR A 71 11.93 7.37 5.23
N GLY A 72 11.90 6.04 5.37
CA GLY A 72 12.72 5.23 6.27
C GLY A 72 13.72 4.37 5.50
N SER A 73 14.69 3.77 6.20
CA SER A 73 15.70 2.89 5.60
C SER A 73 15.04 1.72 4.86
N LYS A 74 15.51 1.48 3.63
CA LYS A 74 15.17 0.28 2.87
C LYS A 74 15.59 -0.95 3.68
N LEU A 75 14.75 -1.98 3.70
CA LEU A 75 15.13 -3.28 4.25
C LEU A 75 16.41 -3.75 3.58
N SER A 76 17.41 -4.19 4.34
CA SER A 76 18.55 -4.91 3.78
C SER A 76 18.12 -6.28 3.28
N LEU A 77 18.94 -6.90 2.43
CA LEU A 77 18.69 -8.26 1.94
C LEU A 77 18.59 -9.24 3.10
N ASP A 78 19.54 -9.20 4.05
CA ASP A 78 19.58 -10.13 5.18
C ASP A 78 18.33 -10.00 6.08
N GLU A 79 17.92 -8.76 6.37
CA GLU A 79 16.68 -8.50 7.11
C GLU A 79 15.44 -9.00 6.36
N PHE A 80 15.40 -8.82 5.04
CA PHE A 80 14.28 -9.30 4.22
C PHE A 80 14.21 -10.83 4.22
N LEU A 81 15.34 -11.51 4.00
CA LEU A 81 15.40 -12.97 4.01
C LEU A 81 14.95 -13.54 5.35
N SER A 82 15.48 -12.99 6.45
CA SER A 82 15.11 -13.41 7.81
C SER A 82 13.61 -13.23 8.08
N LEU A 83 13.03 -12.08 7.70
CA LEU A 83 11.59 -11.84 7.88
C LEU A 83 10.75 -12.74 6.99
N TYR A 84 11.22 -13.07 5.78
CA TYR A 84 10.46 -13.88 4.83
C TYR A 84 10.32 -15.33 5.29
N GLU A 85 11.35 -15.86 5.96
CA GLU A 85 11.30 -17.18 6.60
C GLU A 85 10.34 -17.23 7.79
N GLU A 86 10.27 -16.14 8.58
CA GLU A 86 9.38 -16.05 9.75
C GLU A 86 7.92 -15.76 9.36
N ASP A 87 7.71 -14.72 8.55
CA ASP A 87 6.40 -14.26 8.10
C ASP A 87 6.51 -13.65 6.69
N LYS A 88 6.25 -14.50 5.69
CA LYS A 88 6.22 -14.13 4.27
C LYS A 88 5.32 -12.93 3.99
N ASN A 89 4.17 -12.81 4.68
CA ASN A 89 3.24 -11.71 4.45
C ASN A 89 3.83 -10.39 4.93
N ASN A 90 4.38 -10.38 6.15
CA ASN A 90 5.02 -9.21 6.73
C ASN A 90 6.26 -8.80 5.94
N ALA A 91 7.10 -9.76 5.53
CA ALA A 91 8.29 -9.48 4.73
C ALA A 91 7.95 -8.80 3.39
N LEU A 92 6.98 -9.35 2.65
CA LEU A 92 6.49 -8.75 1.42
C LEU A 92 5.85 -7.38 1.69
N THR A 93 5.06 -7.26 2.75
CA THR A 93 4.44 -6.00 3.14
C THR A 93 5.46 -4.92 3.43
N ARG A 94 6.58 -5.26 4.07
CA ARG A 94 7.66 -4.32 4.36
C ARG A 94 8.57 -4.05 3.15
N LEU A 95 8.81 -5.03 2.28
CA LEU A 95 9.59 -4.87 1.05
C LEU A 95 8.89 -3.91 0.08
N PHE A 96 7.66 -4.26 -0.29
CA PHE A 96 6.79 -3.49 -1.19
C PHE A 96 6.14 -2.30 -0.48
N ARG A 97 6.29 -2.22 0.85
CA ARG A 97 5.79 -1.14 1.70
C ARG A 97 4.26 -0.96 1.63
N CYS A 98 3.50 -1.95 1.15
CA CYS A 98 2.03 -2.01 1.08
C CYS A 98 1.53 -3.27 1.78
N ILE A 99 0.33 -3.27 2.38
CA ILE A 99 -0.25 -4.52 2.89
C ILE A 99 -0.45 -5.48 1.71
N VAL A 100 0.24 -6.60 1.79
CA VAL A 100 0.05 -7.75 0.92
C VAL A 100 -0.91 -8.68 1.65
N PHE A 101 -1.94 -9.20 0.99
CA PHE A 101 -2.86 -10.15 1.63
C PHE A 101 -2.45 -11.56 1.26
N ASN A 102 -2.67 -12.54 2.14
CA ASN A 102 -2.31 -13.93 1.88
C ASN A 102 -2.89 -14.48 0.56
N LYS A 103 -4.11 -14.06 0.20
CA LYS A 103 -4.73 -14.42 -1.09
C LYS A 103 -3.94 -13.87 -2.30
N ASP A 104 -3.31 -12.71 -2.16
CA ASP A 104 -2.58 -12.03 -3.23
C ASP A 104 -1.16 -12.59 -3.36
N ILE A 105 -0.60 -13.13 -2.27
CA ILE A 105 0.69 -13.85 -2.29
C ILE A 105 0.65 -15.02 -3.26
N SER A 106 -0.49 -15.71 -3.40
CA SER A 106 -0.66 -16.81 -4.35
C SER A 106 -0.51 -16.39 -5.82
N LEU A 107 -0.60 -15.09 -6.11
CA LEU A 107 -0.43 -14.55 -7.45
C LEU A 107 1.05 -14.43 -7.84
N LEU A 108 1.95 -14.47 -6.85
CA LEU A 108 3.40 -14.40 -7.02
C LEU A 108 3.93 -15.77 -7.46
N GLU A 109 4.34 -15.88 -8.71
CA GLU A 109 4.86 -17.13 -9.30
C GLU A 109 6.34 -17.38 -8.98
N ILE A 110 7.00 -16.42 -8.33
CA ILE A 110 8.37 -16.52 -7.85
C ILE A 110 8.31 -16.87 -6.36
N ASP A 111 8.88 -18.00 -5.96
CA ASP A 111 8.94 -18.39 -4.54
C ASP A 111 10.34 -18.21 -3.93
N ASN A 112 11.32 -17.75 -4.71
CA ASN A 112 12.67 -17.47 -4.22
C ASN A 112 12.76 -16.04 -3.66
N PRO A 113 12.93 -15.84 -2.34
CA PRO A 113 12.97 -14.51 -1.73
C PRO A 113 14.16 -13.67 -2.17
N PHE A 114 15.34 -14.28 -2.37
CA PHE A 114 16.50 -13.55 -2.90
C PHE A 114 16.19 -12.93 -4.27
N LEU A 115 15.59 -13.71 -5.17
CA LEU A 115 15.21 -13.23 -6.50
C LEU A 115 14.13 -12.14 -6.43
N ILE A 116 13.13 -12.28 -5.55
CA ILE A 116 12.11 -11.24 -5.34
C ILE A 116 12.76 -9.91 -4.92
N TYR A 117 13.69 -9.97 -3.96
CA TYR A 117 14.39 -8.79 -3.47
C TYR A 117 15.26 -8.14 -4.54
N GLU A 118 16.05 -8.93 -5.29
CA GLU A 118 16.88 -8.40 -6.38
C GLU A 118 16.04 -7.75 -7.47
N LEU A 119 14.98 -8.42 -7.93
CA LEU A 119 14.07 -7.87 -8.94
C LEU A 119 13.44 -6.56 -8.43
N TYR A 120 12.91 -6.55 -7.22
CA TYR A 120 12.32 -5.35 -6.64
C TYR A 120 13.33 -4.19 -6.54
N CYS A 121 14.59 -4.49 -6.21
CA CYS A 121 15.63 -3.48 -6.11
C CYS A 121 16.09 -2.92 -7.46
N ASN A 122 15.97 -3.71 -8.52
CA ASN A 122 16.28 -3.30 -9.90
C ASN A 122 15.11 -2.53 -10.56
N GLU A 123 13.90 -2.62 -10.00
CA GLU A 123 12.76 -1.81 -10.42
C GLU A 123 12.87 -0.34 -9.98
N LYS A 124 11.97 0.50 -10.51
CA LYS A 124 11.84 1.89 -10.07
C LYS A 124 11.58 1.95 -8.55
N PRO A 125 12.09 2.98 -7.86
CA PRO A 125 11.74 3.21 -6.46
C PRO A 125 10.21 3.36 -6.39
N ASP A 126 9.55 2.45 -5.67
CA ASP A 126 8.09 2.39 -5.44
C ASP A 126 7.26 1.60 -6.47
N ILE A 127 7.70 0.41 -6.88
CA ILE A 127 6.80 -0.55 -7.54
C ILE A 127 5.85 -1.22 -6.52
N TYR A 128 4.55 -1.21 -6.79
CA TYR A 128 3.57 -1.90 -5.95
C TYR A 128 3.65 -3.42 -6.12
N PHE A 129 3.25 -4.18 -5.08
CA PHE A 129 3.24 -5.65 -5.13
C PHE A 129 2.48 -6.21 -6.35
N TYR A 130 1.31 -5.66 -6.69
CA TYR A 130 0.55 -6.12 -7.85
C TYR A 130 1.20 -5.79 -9.19
N ASP A 131 1.82 -4.62 -9.32
CA ASP A 131 2.55 -4.26 -10.52
C ASP A 131 3.77 -5.18 -10.69
N PHE A 132 4.47 -5.46 -9.59
CA PHE A 132 5.56 -6.43 -9.56
C PHE A 132 5.08 -7.82 -10.00
N VAL A 133 3.99 -8.31 -9.40
CA VAL A 133 3.37 -9.58 -9.79
C VAL A 133 3.00 -9.59 -11.28
N ARG A 134 2.46 -8.49 -11.82
CA ARG A 134 2.10 -8.40 -13.24
C ARG A 134 3.32 -8.46 -14.16
N LEU A 135 4.42 -7.83 -13.80
CA LEU A 135 5.66 -7.85 -14.59
C LEU A 135 6.33 -9.22 -14.60
N TYR A 136 6.15 -10.00 -13.53
CA TYR A 136 6.86 -11.25 -13.30
C TYR A 136 5.94 -12.49 -13.27
N ARG A 137 4.73 -12.37 -13.83
CA ARG A 137 3.82 -13.49 -14.14
C ARG A 137 4.12 -14.02 -15.54
N LYS A 138 4.15 -15.35 -15.69
CA LYS A 138 4.31 -16.01 -16.99
C LYS A 138 3.06 -15.91 -17.86
#